data_AF-A0A9X2W4S8-F1
#
_entry.id   AF-A0A9X2W4S8-F1
#
_cell.length_a   1.000
_cell.length_b   1.000
_cell.length_c   1.000
_cell.angle_alpha   90.00
_cell.angle_beta   90.00
_cell.angle_gamma   90.00
#
_symmetry.space_group_name_H-M   'P 1'
#
loop_
_entity.id
_entity.type
_entity.pdbx_description
1 polymer ?
#
loop_
_entity_poly.entity_id
_entity_poly.type
_entity_poly.pdbx_seq_one_letter_code
_entity_poly.pdbx_strand_id
1 'polypeptide(L)'
;VRQHYLSQGLRPATATGYLNETRAFYDADPHVLWITFARGRLWWAFAKPEVHWIGGSGVAHGTRYRETLDGWHDHDLDDKPLDLERLSTSLTQLAGYRRTICRVAQADYCLRMINAQVDPLLVQMGEARQRLERHLAAAIARLSWADFELLVELILTRSGWRRISAIGGTMKDVDLVVEQPFTGERMLVQVKSKADQAVVDDYARRLGARAGEERLLLVCHSPQGQLREPEIAGGRRLQIMVGAEIARRAAGCDLVGWVIDRAR
;
A
#
# COMPACT_ATOMS: atom_id res chain seq x y z
N VAL A 1 -5.84 47.38 -13.99
CA VAL A 1 -5.92 46.57 -12.75
C VAL A 1 -4.68 46.69 -11.87
N ARG A 2 -3.47 46.25 -12.26
CA ARG A 2 -2.26 46.36 -11.38
C ARG A 2 -1.95 47.79 -10.90
N GLN A 3 -2.02 48.78 -11.78
CA GLN A 3 -1.78 50.18 -11.41
C GLN A 3 -2.78 50.72 -10.37
N HIS A 4 -4.02 50.24 -10.41
CA HIS A 4 -5.05 50.59 -9.42
C HIS A 4 -4.67 50.10 -8.01
N TYR A 5 -4.15 48.88 -7.89
CA TYR A 5 -3.66 48.36 -6.61
C TYR A 5 -2.40 49.08 -6.11
N LEU A 6 -1.50 49.46 -7.01
CA LEU A 6 -0.33 50.28 -6.66
C LEU A 6 -0.76 51.67 -6.14
N SER A 7 -1.74 52.31 -6.77
CA SER A 7 -2.27 53.60 -6.30
C SER A 7 -2.98 53.52 -4.95
N GLN A 8 -3.41 52.34 -4.52
CA GLN A 8 -3.96 52.08 -3.19
C GLN A 8 -2.89 51.77 -2.13
N GLY A 9 -1.60 51.90 -2.48
CA GLY A 9 -0.48 51.70 -1.54
C GLY A 9 -0.07 50.23 -1.35
N LEU A 10 -0.58 49.30 -2.16
CA LEU A 10 -0.17 47.89 -2.08
C LEU A 10 1.25 47.69 -2.63
N ARG A 11 2.00 46.81 -1.97
CA ARG A 11 3.34 46.41 -2.41
C ARG A 11 3.28 45.80 -3.82
N PRO A 12 4.31 46.01 -4.68
CA PRO A 12 4.30 45.52 -6.06
C PRO A 12 4.03 44.01 -6.21
N ALA A 13 4.58 43.17 -5.33
CA ALA A 13 4.35 41.73 -5.35
C ALA A 13 2.90 41.36 -5.02
N THR A 14 2.27 42.06 -4.07
CA THR A 14 0.85 41.88 -3.74
C THR A 14 -0.04 42.32 -4.90
N ALA A 15 0.24 43.49 -5.49
CA ALA A 15 -0.51 44.01 -6.64
C ALA A 15 -0.44 43.08 -7.87
N THR A 16 0.72 42.48 -8.13
CA THR A 16 0.88 41.45 -9.18
C THR A 16 0.10 40.18 -8.85
N GLY A 17 0.11 39.75 -7.58
CA GLY A 17 -0.71 38.60 -7.14
C GLY A 17 -2.19 38.81 -7.40
N TYR A 18 -2.75 39.94 -6.96
CA TYR A 18 -4.17 40.26 -7.18
C TYR A 18 -4.51 40.40 -8.67
N LEU A 19 -3.61 40.94 -9.49
CA LEU A 19 -3.79 40.94 -10.94
C LEU A 19 -3.90 39.52 -11.49
N ASN A 20 -3.02 38.61 -11.07
CA ASN A 20 -3.01 37.22 -11.55
C ASN A 20 -4.26 36.46 -11.12
N GLU A 21 -4.72 36.67 -9.88
CA GLU A 21 -5.99 36.12 -9.38
C GLU A 21 -7.17 36.63 -10.18
N THR A 22 -7.22 37.93 -10.45
CA THR A 22 -8.25 38.55 -11.30
C THR A 22 -8.24 37.92 -12.69
N ARG A 23 -7.08 37.83 -13.34
CA ARG A 23 -6.95 37.20 -14.67
C ARG A 23 -7.37 35.74 -14.66
N ALA A 24 -6.95 34.97 -13.65
CA ALA A 24 -7.37 33.58 -13.52
C ALA A 24 -8.90 33.46 -13.43
N PHE A 25 -9.58 34.39 -12.77
CA PHE A 25 -11.04 34.35 -12.69
C PHE A 25 -11.74 34.69 -14.02
N TYR A 26 -11.36 35.80 -14.67
CA TYR A 26 -12.03 36.29 -15.87
C TYR A 26 -11.59 35.62 -17.18
N ASP A 27 -10.32 35.23 -17.26
CA ASP A 27 -9.69 34.80 -18.52
C ASP A 27 -9.51 33.28 -18.60
N ALA A 28 -9.86 32.53 -17.53
CA ALA A 28 -9.69 31.08 -17.52
C ALA A 28 -10.67 30.37 -18.45
N ASP A 29 -10.08 29.56 -19.32
CA ASP A 29 -10.75 28.64 -20.23
C ASP A 29 -11.71 27.66 -19.50
N PRO A 30 -12.83 27.24 -20.13
CA PRO A 30 -13.77 26.28 -19.52
C PRO A 30 -13.16 24.92 -19.12
N HIS A 31 -12.04 24.52 -19.72
CA HIS A 31 -11.30 23.30 -19.37
C HIS A 31 -10.36 23.50 -18.16
N VAL A 32 -10.33 24.68 -17.54
CA VAL A 32 -9.62 24.89 -16.28
C VAL A 32 -10.39 24.23 -15.15
N LEU A 33 -9.74 23.25 -14.51
CA LEU A 33 -10.22 22.61 -13.30
C LEU A 33 -9.98 23.52 -12.09
N TRP A 34 -11.05 23.81 -11.37
CA TRP A 34 -11.03 24.54 -10.11
C TRP A 34 -11.05 23.56 -8.95
N ILE A 35 -10.28 23.84 -7.91
CA ILE A 35 -10.37 23.12 -6.64
C ILE A 35 -10.59 24.08 -5.48
N THR A 36 -11.26 23.61 -4.44
CA THR A 36 -11.35 24.28 -3.15
C THR A 36 -11.39 23.25 -2.02
N PHE A 37 -11.21 23.70 -0.79
CA PHE A 37 -11.25 22.84 0.39
C PHE A 37 -12.36 23.32 1.32
N ALA A 38 -13.31 22.43 1.61
CA ALA A 38 -14.44 22.73 2.48
C ALA A 38 -14.93 21.46 3.15
N ARG A 39 -15.41 21.58 4.39
CA ARG A 39 -16.02 20.46 5.15
C ARG A 39 -15.14 19.21 5.21
N GLY A 40 -13.82 19.38 5.35
CA GLY A 40 -12.88 18.27 5.45
C GLY A 40 -12.55 17.58 4.12
N ARG A 41 -12.98 18.13 2.98
CA ARG A 41 -12.80 17.51 1.65
C ARG A 41 -12.19 18.47 0.63
N LEU A 42 -11.55 17.88 -0.38
CA LEU A 42 -11.27 18.57 -1.64
C LEU A 42 -12.54 18.55 -2.50
N TRP A 43 -12.91 19.72 -2.99
CA TRP A 43 -13.98 19.91 -3.96
C TRP A 43 -13.38 20.33 -5.28
N TRP A 44 -13.92 19.83 -6.39
CA TRP A 44 -13.47 20.18 -7.74
C TRP A 44 -14.65 20.47 -8.67
N ALA A 45 -14.43 21.33 -9.66
CA ALA A 45 -15.42 21.69 -10.66
C ALA A 45 -14.76 22.29 -11.92
N PHE A 46 -15.46 22.23 -13.04
CA PHE A 46 -15.22 23.10 -14.18
C PHE A 46 -16.20 24.27 -14.12
N ALA A 47 -15.78 25.46 -14.55
CA ALA A 47 -16.61 26.66 -14.52
C ALA A 47 -17.01 27.09 -15.94
N LYS A 48 -18.28 27.49 -16.12
CA LYS A 48 -18.75 28.10 -17.36
C LYS A 48 -17.98 29.41 -17.63
N PRO A 49 -17.77 29.82 -18.89
CA PRO A 49 -16.97 31.01 -19.22
C PRO A 49 -17.62 32.33 -18.75
N GLU A 50 -18.94 32.36 -18.57
CA GLU A 50 -19.69 33.56 -18.23
C GLU A 50 -19.42 34.04 -16.79
N VAL A 51 -19.16 35.35 -16.66
CA VAL A 51 -19.02 36.02 -15.36
C VAL A 51 -20.27 36.86 -15.10
N HIS A 52 -20.94 36.57 -13.99
CA HIS A 52 -22.14 37.27 -13.57
C HIS A 52 -21.81 38.35 -12.53
N TRP A 53 -22.36 39.55 -12.71
CA TRP A 53 -22.29 40.63 -11.73
C TRP A 53 -23.52 40.60 -10.82
N ILE A 54 -23.31 40.59 -9.50
CA ILE A 54 -24.39 40.53 -8.50
C ILE A 54 -24.52 41.79 -7.65
N GLY A 55 -23.82 42.87 -8.01
CA GLY A 55 -23.88 44.14 -7.28
C GLY A 55 -23.07 44.15 -5.98
N GLY A 56 -23.26 45.19 -5.19
CA GLY A 56 -22.64 45.36 -3.87
C GLY A 56 -21.26 46.01 -3.86
N SER A 57 -20.78 46.34 -2.66
CA SER A 57 -19.48 47.00 -2.42
C SER A 57 -18.29 46.04 -2.38
N GLY A 58 -18.54 44.73 -2.38
CA GLY A 58 -17.49 43.70 -2.25
C GLY A 58 -16.93 43.51 -0.85
N VAL A 59 -17.52 44.16 0.16
CA VAL A 59 -17.02 44.15 1.54
C VAL A 59 -17.50 42.91 2.32
N ALA A 60 -18.77 42.51 2.16
CA ALA A 60 -19.36 41.37 2.88
C ALA A 60 -19.49 40.10 2.02
N HIS A 61 -19.71 40.25 0.72
CA HIS A 61 -19.87 39.17 -0.24
C HIS A 61 -19.11 39.48 -1.52
N GLY A 62 -18.79 38.43 -2.28
CA GLY A 62 -18.27 38.60 -3.64
C GLY A 62 -19.24 39.42 -4.48
N THR A 63 -18.71 40.22 -5.40
CA THR A 63 -19.54 41.02 -6.32
C THR A 63 -19.79 40.33 -7.66
N ARG A 64 -19.10 39.21 -7.89
CA ARG A 64 -19.14 38.42 -9.12
C ARG A 64 -18.98 36.94 -8.83
N TYR A 65 -19.53 36.11 -9.71
CA TYR A 65 -19.35 34.66 -9.68
C TYR A 65 -19.36 34.07 -11.09
N ARG A 66 -18.89 32.83 -11.21
CA ARG A 66 -19.05 31.96 -12.37
C ARG A 66 -19.88 30.75 -11.94
N GLU A 67 -20.76 30.28 -12.81
CA GLU A 67 -21.47 29.03 -12.58
C GLU A 67 -20.54 27.84 -12.80
N THR A 68 -20.71 26.79 -12.03
CA THR A 68 -20.08 25.50 -12.34
C THR A 68 -20.79 24.84 -13.53
N LEU A 69 -20.06 24.05 -14.30
CA LEU A 69 -20.60 23.33 -15.45
C LEU A 69 -21.56 22.22 -15.00
N ASP A 70 -21.20 21.45 -13.96
CA ASP A 70 -21.97 20.32 -13.45
C ASP A 70 -22.00 20.26 -11.91
N GLY A 71 -21.95 21.43 -11.25
CA GLY A 71 -21.85 21.47 -9.79
C GLY A 71 -20.41 21.33 -9.28
N TRP A 72 -20.28 21.26 -7.96
CA TRP A 72 -19.03 20.93 -7.28
C TRP A 72 -19.07 19.47 -6.85
N HIS A 73 -17.97 18.76 -7.04
CA HIS A 73 -17.83 17.35 -6.69
C HIS A 73 -16.77 17.17 -5.61
N ASP A 74 -17.00 16.29 -4.64
CA ASP A 74 -16.08 15.95 -3.56
C ASP A 74 -15.66 14.47 -3.59
N HIS A 75 -15.94 13.77 -4.69
CA HIS A 75 -15.58 12.38 -4.93
C HIS A 75 -14.64 12.28 -6.14
N ASP A 76 -13.82 11.23 -6.19
CA ASP A 76 -13.09 10.85 -7.40
C ASP A 76 -14.02 10.22 -8.45
N LEU A 77 -13.49 9.89 -9.63
CA LEU A 77 -14.24 9.25 -10.70
C LEU A 77 -14.67 7.80 -10.39
N ASP A 78 -14.15 7.20 -9.31
CA ASP A 78 -14.56 5.90 -8.77
C ASP A 78 -15.62 6.04 -7.64
N ASP A 79 -16.18 7.24 -7.45
CA ASP A 79 -17.15 7.57 -6.39
C ASP A 79 -16.59 7.41 -4.96
N LYS A 80 -15.28 7.59 -4.77
CA LYS A 80 -14.66 7.61 -3.43
C LYS A 80 -14.47 9.05 -2.96
N PRO A 81 -14.83 9.36 -1.69
CA PRO A 81 -14.61 10.69 -1.12
C PRO A 81 -13.15 11.15 -1.16
N LEU A 82 -12.94 12.41 -1.53
CA LEU A 82 -11.65 13.10 -1.51
C LEU A 82 -11.40 13.76 -0.14
N ASP A 83 -11.37 12.93 0.90
CA ASP A 83 -11.14 13.37 2.28
C ASP A 83 -9.71 13.89 2.49
N LEU A 84 -9.59 15.04 3.16
CA LEU A 84 -8.30 15.69 3.39
C LEU A 84 -7.29 14.82 4.14
N GLU A 85 -7.76 13.94 5.03
CA GLU A 85 -6.93 13.01 5.81
C GLU A 85 -6.19 11.99 4.95
N ARG A 86 -6.71 11.73 3.74
CA ARG A 86 -6.15 10.76 2.78
C ARG A 86 -5.28 11.42 1.71
N LEU A 87 -5.29 12.76 1.65
CA LEU A 87 -4.53 13.55 0.69
C LEU A 87 -3.17 13.97 1.26
N SER A 88 -2.18 14.09 0.38
CA SER A 88 -0.84 14.55 0.74
C SER A 88 -0.87 15.97 1.30
N THR A 89 -0.09 16.22 2.36
CA THR A 89 0.12 17.57 2.93
C THR A 89 0.61 18.59 1.91
N SER A 90 1.33 18.13 0.88
CA SER A 90 1.79 18.97 -0.23
C SER A 90 0.65 19.59 -1.04
N LEU A 91 -0.53 18.95 -1.07
CA LEU A 91 -1.76 19.48 -1.66
C LEU A 91 -2.63 20.17 -0.61
N THR A 92 -2.83 19.56 0.56
CA THR A 92 -3.77 20.08 1.58
C THR A 92 -3.29 21.36 2.26
N GLN A 93 -2.00 21.69 2.21
CA GLN A 93 -1.50 23.01 2.65
C GLN A 93 -2.18 24.18 1.92
N LEU A 94 -2.71 23.96 0.71
CA LEU A 94 -3.45 24.97 -0.04
C LEU A 94 -4.78 25.35 0.65
N ALA A 95 -5.33 24.50 1.52
CA ALA A 95 -6.49 24.85 2.34
C ALA A 95 -6.21 26.03 3.30
N GLY A 96 -4.95 26.23 3.66
CA GLY A 96 -4.50 27.37 4.46
C GLY A 96 -4.14 28.62 3.64
N TYR A 97 -4.29 28.57 2.32
CA TYR A 97 -3.95 29.70 1.45
C TYR A 97 -4.83 30.91 1.75
N ARG A 98 -4.18 32.06 2.04
CA ARG A 98 -4.85 33.26 2.57
C ARG A 98 -5.40 34.20 1.51
N ARG A 99 -5.24 33.89 0.22
CA ARG A 99 -5.84 34.67 -0.88
C ARG A 99 -6.87 33.81 -1.62
N THR A 100 -7.40 34.32 -2.72
CA THR A 100 -8.57 33.73 -3.37
C THR A 100 -8.19 32.65 -4.37
N ILE A 101 -7.18 32.88 -5.22
CA ILE A 101 -6.80 31.95 -6.30
C ILE A 101 -5.29 31.73 -6.29
N CYS A 102 -4.86 30.48 -6.47
CA CYS A 102 -3.45 30.17 -6.64
C CYS A 102 -3.24 29.04 -7.65
N ARG A 103 -1.99 28.89 -8.09
CA ARG A 103 -1.60 27.72 -8.88
C ARG A 103 -1.38 26.53 -7.94
N VAL A 104 -1.86 25.37 -8.35
CA VAL A 104 -1.63 24.10 -7.65
C VAL A 104 -0.27 23.56 -8.09
N ALA A 105 0.73 23.61 -7.21
CA ALA A 105 2.07 23.10 -7.53
C ALA A 105 2.06 21.57 -7.79
N GLN A 106 1.19 20.85 -7.07
CA GLN A 106 1.01 19.40 -7.19
C GLN A 106 -0.17 19.05 -8.10
N ALA A 107 -0.27 19.71 -9.26
CA ALA A 107 -1.40 19.56 -10.18
C ALA A 107 -1.57 18.10 -10.66
N ASP A 108 -0.48 17.44 -11.05
CA ASP A 108 -0.52 16.05 -11.52
C ASP A 108 -1.00 15.09 -10.43
N TYR A 109 -0.58 15.31 -9.18
CA TYR A 109 -1.08 14.53 -8.04
C TYR A 109 -2.57 14.77 -7.82
N CYS A 110 -3.01 16.04 -7.82
CA CYS A 110 -4.43 16.39 -7.68
C CYS A 110 -5.29 15.73 -8.76
N LEU A 111 -4.83 15.78 -10.02
CA LEU A 111 -5.52 15.13 -11.14
C LEU A 111 -5.56 13.61 -11.00
N ARG A 112 -4.47 12.98 -10.55
CA ARG A 112 -4.48 11.53 -10.29
C ARG A 112 -5.51 11.16 -9.22
N MET A 113 -5.59 11.92 -8.13
CA MET A 113 -6.57 11.68 -7.07
C MET A 113 -8.00 11.82 -7.57
N ILE A 114 -8.30 12.87 -8.34
CA ILE A 114 -9.65 13.08 -8.91
C ILE A 114 -9.98 11.99 -9.93
N ASN A 115 -9.02 11.59 -10.76
CA ASN A 115 -9.23 10.55 -11.77
C ASN A 115 -9.16 9.10 -11.22
N ALA A 116 -9.08 8.91 -9.90
CA ALA A 116 -8.89 7.60 -9.26
C ALA A 116 -7.67 6.81 -9.79
N GLN A 117 -6.62 7.52 -10.21
CA GLN A 117 -5.42 6.92 -10.80
C GLN A 117 -4.39 6.59 -9.74
N VAL A 118 -3.90 5.35 -9.76
CA VAL A 118 -2.77 4.92 -8.94
C VAL A 118 -1.51 5.66 -9.38
N ASP A 119 -0.66 6.04 -8.43
CA ASP A 119 0.62 6.66 -8.74
C ASP A 119 1.50 5.72 -9.59
N PRO A 120 1.99 6.14 -10.77
CA PRO A 120 2.84 5.32 -11.62
C PRO A 120 4.08 4.78 -10.90
N LEU A 121 4.65 5.54 -9.95
CA LEU A 121 5.78 5.08 -9.15
C LEU A 121 5.39 3.88 -8.28
N LEU A 122 4.20 3.91 -7.66
CA LEU A 122 3.71 2.79 -6.84
C LEU A 122 3.45 1.54 -7.70
N VAL A 123 2.95 1.71 -8.92
CA VAL A 123 2.82 0.60 -9.89
C VAL A 123 4.19 0.00 -10.19
N GLN A 124 5.17 0.83 -10.55
CA GLN A 124 6.54 0.39 -10.84
C GLN A 124 7.21 -0.31 -9.65
N MET A 125 7.01 0.21 -8.43
CA MET A 125 7.50 -0.41 -7.19
C MET A 125 6.87 -1.79 -6.97
N GLY A 126 5.56 -1.92 -7.19
CA GLY A 126 4.84 -3.19 -7.09
C GLY A 126 5.40 -4.23 -8.08
N GLU A 127 5.62 -3.83 -9.33
CA GLU A 127 6.21 -4.71 -10.33
C GLU A 127 7.66 -5.11 -10.01
N ALA A 128 8.48 -4.15 -9.55
CA ALA A 128 9.86 -4.42 -9.16
C ALA A 128 9.94 -5.42 -8.00
N ARG A 129 9.05 -5.26 -7.01
CA ARG A 129 8.90 -6.19 -5.90
C ARG A 129 8.51 -7.59 -6.39
N GLN A 130 7.52 -7.72 -7.27
CA GLN A 130 7.14 -9.03 -7.83
C GLN A 130 8.28 -9.67 -8.62
N ARG A 131 9.06 -8.90 -9.39
CA ARG A 131 10.25 -9.39 -10.09
C ARG A 131 11.29 -9.94 -9.11
N LEU A 132 11.58 -9.20 -8.03
CA LEU A 132 12.47 -9.65 -6.97
C LEU A 132 12.00 -10.96 -6.34
N GLU A 133 10.73 -11.06 -5.94
CA GLU A 133 10.15 -12.26 -5.34
C GLU A 133 10.27 -13.48 -6.26
N ARG A 134 10.03 -13.33 -7.58
CA ARG A 134 10.20 -14.42 -8.55
C ARG A 134 11.65 -14.89 -8.67
N HIS A 135 12.60 -13.96 -8.77
CA HIS A 135 14.02 -14.32 -8.84
C HIS A 135 14.51 -14.93 -7.54
N LEU A 136 14.04 -14.42 -6.41
CA LEU A 136 14.38 -14.95 -5.09
C LEU A 136 13.82 -16.37 -4.91
N ALA A 137 12.59 -16.65 -5.37
CA ALA A 137 12.05 -18.00 -5.37
C ALA A 137 12.91 -18.99 -6.19
N ALA A 138 13.39 -18.57 -7.36
CA ALA A 138 14.29 -19.38 -8.18
C ALA A 138 15.65 -19.61 -7.50
N ALA A 139 16.18 -18.61 -6.78
CA ALA A 139 17.41 -18.75 -6.00
C ALA A 139 17.21 -19.69 -4.79
N ILE A 140 16.09 -19.56 -4.07
CA ILE A 140 15.72 -20.46 -2.96
C ILE A 140 15.65 -21.91 -3.43
N ALA A 141 15.11 -22.16 -4.63
CA ALA A 141 15.02 -23.51 -5.18
C ALA A 141 16.38 -24.18 -5.44
N ARG A 142 17.47 -23.41 -5.50
CA ARG A 142 18.85 -23.89 -5.67
C ARG A 142 19.58 -24.14 -4.35
N LEU A 143 19.01 -23.72 -3.22
CA LEU A 143 19.64 -23.92 -1.91
C LEU A 143 19.82 -25.42 -1.63
N SER A 144 20.90 -25.75 -0.93
CA SER A 144 21.06 -27.07 -0.33
C SER A 144 19.92 -27.33 0.65
N TRP A 145 19.65 -28.61 0.95
CA TRP A 145 18.63 -28.96 1.93
C TRP A 145 18.91 -28.30 3.29
N ALA A 146 20.15 -28.28 3.76
CA ALA A 146 20.54 -27.66 5.02
C ALA A 146 20.38 -26.13 5.01
N ASP A 147 20.75 -25.47 3.90
CA ASP A 147 20.54 -24.03 3.76
C ASP A 147 19.05 -23.68 3.71
N PHE A 148 18.24 -24.51 3.07
CA PHE A 148 16.81 -24.27 3.02
C PHE A 148 16.15 -24.39 4.41
N GLU A 149 16.52 -25.38 5.21
CA GLU A 149 16.07 -25.47 6.60
C GLU A 149 16.49 -24.26 7.42
N LEU A 150 17.74 -23.82 7.28
CA LEU A 150 18.25 -22.62 7.94
C LEU A 150 17.49 -21.36 7.49
N LEU A 151 17.16 -21.23 6.20
CA LEU A 151 16.33 -20.13 5.70
C LEU A 151 14.96 -20.10 6.38
N VAL A 152 14.30 -21.25 6.48
CA VAL A 152 12.98 -21.36 7.13
C VAL A 152 13.08 -20.99 8.61
N GLU A 153 14.10 -21.48 9.31
CA GLU A 153 14.37 -21.11 10.70
C GLU A 153 14.59 -19.60 10.87
N LEU A 154 15.37 -18.97 9.98
CA LEU A 154 15.60 -17.52 10.00
C LEU A 154 14.32 -16.72 9.73
N ILE A 155 13.49 -17.16 8.78
CA ILE A 155 12.18 -16.53 8.49
C ILE A 155 11.29 -16.59 9.74
N LEU A 156 11.18 -17.76 10.37
CA LEU A 156 10.37 -17.96 11.57
C LEU A 156 10.88 -17.08 12.72
N THR A 157 12.20 -17.08 12.93
CA THR A 157 12.86 -16.27 13.97
C THR A 157 12.61 -14.78 13.80
N ARG A 158 12.81 -14.25 12.58
CA ARG A 158 12.55 -12.83 12.28
C ARG A 158 11.06 -12.49 12.27
N SER A 159 10.19 -13.48 12.17
CA SER A 159 8.73 -13.33 12.32
C SER A 159 8.24 -13.46 13.77
N GLY A 160 9.16 -13.57 14.75
CA GLY A 160 8.84 -13.59 16.18
C GLY A 160 8.61 -14.98 16.79
N TRP A 161 8.95 -16.06 16.08
CA TRP A 161 8.93 -17.42 16.61
C TRP A 161 10.31 -17.82 17.10
N ARG A 162 10.43 -18.41 18.30
CA ARG A 162 11.71 -18.93 18.79
C ARG A 162 11.78 -20.44 18.61
N ARG A 163 12.93 -20.96 18.19
CA ARG A 163 13.19 -22.41 18.23
C ARG A 163 13.23 -22.87 19.69
N ILE A 164 12.57 -24.00 19.96
CA ILE A 164 12.61 -24.69 21.25
C ILE A 164 13.02 -26.15 21.05
N SER A 165 13.57 -26.77 22.09
CA SER A 165 13.81 -28.20 22.08
C SER A 165 12.49 -28.95 22.15
N ALA A 166 12.39 -30.07 21.43
CA ALA A 166 11.25 -30.99 21.56
C ALA A 166 11.10 -31.43 23.03
N ILE A 167 9.94 -31.18 23.63
CA ILE A 167 9.64 -31.65 24.98
C ILE A 167 9.21 -33.12 24.87
N GLY A 168 10.05 -34.04 25.33
CA GLY A 168 9.70 -35.47 25.43
C GLY A 168 10.23 -36.38 24.31
N GLY A 169 11.56 -36.43 24.12
CA GLY A 169 12.23 -37.39 23.24
C GLY A 169 12.37 -36.94 21.78
N THR A 170 13.01 -37.76 20.94
CA THR A 170 13.17 -37.49 19.51
C THR A 170 11.81 -37.53 18.83
N MET A 171 11.28 -36.36 18.46
CA MET A 171 10.16 -36.27 17.53
C MET A 171 10.65 -36.65 16.13
N LYS A 172 10.64 -37.96 15.85
CA LYS A 172 10.79 -38.47 14.49
C LYS A 172 9.72 -37.75 13.63
N ASP A 173 10.11 -37.20 12.50
CA ASP A 173 9.23 -36.51 11.54
C ASP A 173 8.85 -35.04 11.86
N VAL A 174 9.70 -34.28 12.57
CA VAL A 174 9.58 -32.80 12.67
C VAL A 174 10.99 -32.20 12.59
N ASP A 175 11.19 -31.24 11.69
CA ASP A 175 12.51 -30.61 11.50
C ASP A 175 12.72 -29.46 12.50
N LEU A 176 11.67 -28.67 12.78
CA LEU A 176 11.72 -27.57 13.74
C LEU A 176 10.49 -27.56 14.66
N VAL A 177 10.74 -27.23 15.93
CA VAL A 177 9.70 -26.89 16.90
C VAL A 177 9.91 -25.45 17.28
N VAL A 178 8.88 -24.64 17.10
CA VAL A 178 8.94 -23.23 17.42
C VAL A 178 7.81 -22.81 18.33
N GLU A 179 8.05 -21.78 19.13
CA GLU A 179 7.09 -21.20 20.07
C GLU A 179 6.99 -19.69 19.87
N GLN A 180 5.78 -19.14 19.97
CA GLN A 180 5.54 -17.70 19.99
C GLN A 180 5.63 -17.22 21.45
N PRO A 181 6.62 -16.39 21.83
CA PRO A 181 6.93 -16.13 23.23
C PRO A 181 5.83 -15.41 24.04
N PHE A 182 4.95 -14.67 23.37
CA PHE A 182 3.92 -13.85 24.03
C PHE A 182 2.66 -14.66 24.39
N THR A 183 2.29 -15.62 23.54
CA THR A 183 1.08 -16.43 23.65
C THR A 183 1.38 -17.84 24.16
N GLY A 184 2.63 -18.29 24.08
CA GLY A 184 3.02 -19.67 24.35
C GLY A 184 2.59 -20.65 23.25
N GLU A 185 2.02 -20.15 22.15
CA GLU A 185 1.59 -20.99 21.04
C GLU A 185 2.77 -21.71 20.40
N ARG A 186 2.58 -22.99 20.06
CA ARG A 186 3.62 -23.84 19.49
C ARG A 186 3.27 -24.27 18.08
N MET A 187 4.31 -24.45 17.27
CA MET A 187 4.19 -24.91 15.89
C MET A 187 5.23 -25.97 15.58
N LEU A 188 4.76 -27.06 14.96
CA LEU A 188 5.59 -28.13 14.41
C LEU A 188 5.80 -27.87 12.93
N VAL A 189 7.04 -27.75 12.51
CA VAL A 189 7.41 -27.39 11.15
C VAL A 189 8.16 -28.54 10.49
N GLN A 190 7.68 -28.93 9.32
CA GLN A 190 8.41 -29.80 8.41
C GLN A 190 8.83 -28.99 7.18
N VAL A 191 10.08 -29.16 6.79
CA VAL A 191 10.72 -28.51 5.66
C VAL A 191 11.03 -29.59 4.61
N LYS A 192 10.65 -29.32 3.36
CA LYS A 192 10.93 -30.21 2.23
C LYS A 192 11.36 -29.40 1.01
N SER A 193 12.44 -29.80 0.35
CA SER A 193 12.79 -29.18 -0.94
C SER A 193 11.74 -29.49 -2.01
N LYS A 194 11.19 -30.70 -2.02
CA LYS A 194 10.15 -31.17 -2.94
C LYS A 194 9.07 -31.94 -2.18
N ALA A 195 7.81 -31.72 -2.53
CA ALA A 195 6.66 -32.45 -1.99
C ALA A 195 5.53 -32.51 -3.02
N ASP A 196 4.87 -33.65 -3.12
CA ASP A 196 3.57 -33.81 -3.77
C ASP A 196 2.45 -33.88 -2.72
N GLN A 197 1.20 -34.08 -3.16
CA GLN A 197 0.08 -34.19 -2.22
C GLN A 197 0.19 -35.42 -1.31
N ALA A 198 0.80 -36.51 -1.78
CA ALA A 198 0.97 -37.72 -0.96
C ALA A 198 1.89 -37.46 0.24
N VAL A 199 2.96 -36.66 0.06
CA VAL A 199 3.84 -36.21 1.16
C VAL A 199 3.07 -35.33 2.16
N VAL A 200 2.21 -34.42 1.66
CA VAL A 200 1.37 -33.55 2.50
C VAL A 200 0.41 -34.39 3.35
N ASP A 201 -0.30 -35.33 2.72
CA ASP A 201 -1.32 -36.17 3.38
C ASP A 201 -0.68 -37.15 4.37
N ASP A 202 0.52 -37.63 4.09
CA ASP A 202 1.30 -38.44 5.02
C ASP A 202 1.71 -37.64 6.27
N TYR A 203 2.23 -36.43 6.11
CA TYR A 203 2.56 -35.55 7.24
C TYR A 203 1.32 -35.22 8.09
N ALA A 204 0.20 -34.90 7.43
CA ALA A 204 -1.07 -34.64 8.10
C ALA A 204 -1.57 -35.86 8.90
N ARG A 205 -1.49 -37.07 8.34
CA ARG A 205 -1.85 -38.31 9.06
C ARG A 205 -0.96 -38.58 10.26
N ARG A 206 0.37 -38.47 10.10
CA ARG A 206 1.32 -38.73 11.19
C ARG A 206 1.13 -37.78 12.37
N LEU A 207 0.82 -36.52 12.10
CA LEU A 207 0.58 -35.51 13.14
C LEU A 207 -0.84 -35.54 13.70
N GLY A 208 -1.84 -35.89 12.88
CA GLY A 208 -3.21 -36.09 13.35
C GLY A 208 -3.36 -37.25 14.32
N ALA A 209 -2.48 -38.25 14.23
CA ALA A 209 -2.41 -39.34 15.21
C ALA A 209 -1.82 -38.90 16.57
N ARG A 210 -1.20 -37.71 16.65
CA ARG A 210 -0.63 -37.18 17.90
C ARG A 210 -1.66 -36.34 18.64
N ALA A 211 -1.81 -36.60 19.93
CA ALA A 211 -2.51 -35.68 20.83
C ALA A 211 -1.68 -34.40 20.98
N GLY A 212 -2.31 -33.23 20.78
CA GLY A 212 -1.65 -31.94 20.89
C GLY A 212 -2.44 -30.82 20.24
N GLU A 213 -2.16 -29.59 20.66
CA GLU A 213 -2.80 -28.36 20.16
C GLU A 213 -1.85 -27.54 19.26
N GLU A 214 -0.65 -28.06 18.95
CA GLU A 214 0.33 -27.32 18.17
C GLU A 214 -0.19 -27.03 16.76
N ARG A 215 0.14 -25.83 16.26
CA ARG A 215 0.00 -25.52 14.84
C ARG A 215 0.92 -26.41 14.01
N LEU A 216 0.52 -26.69 12.79
CA LEU A 216 1.27 -27.56 11.89
C LEU A 216 1.57 -26.79 10.62
N LEU A 217 2.85 -26.78 10.25
CA LEU A 217 3.32 -26.09 9.05
C LEU A 217 4.19 -27.04 8.23
N LEU A 218 3.89 -27.13 6.93
CA LEU A 218 4.78 -27.71 5.94
C LEU A 218 5.30 -26.60 5.04
N VAL A 219 6.63 -26.49 4.92
CA VAL A 219 7.29 -25.52 4.04
C VAL A 219 7.96 -26.26 2.89
N CYS A 220 7.59 -25.91 1.65
CA CYS A 220 8.11 -26.57 0.45
C CYS A 220 8.46 -25.58 -0.68
N HIS A 221 9.72 -25.52 -1.10
CA HIS A 221 10.14 -24.57 -2.14
C HIS A 221 9.81 -25.04 -3.56
N SER A 222 9.84 -26.34 -3.84
CA SER A 222 9.55 -26.92 -5.17
C SER A 222 8.41 -27.93 -5.11
N PRO A 223 7.14 -27.49 -4.91
CA PRO A 223 5.99 -28.39 -4.89
C PRO A 223 5.77 -29.05 -6.25
N GLN A 224 5.32 -30.29 -6.24
CA GLN A 224 4.93 -31.04 -7.42
C GLN A 224 3.41 -30.93 -7.62
N GLY A 225 3.02 -30.04 -8.54
CA GLY A 225 1.61 -29.70 -8.75
C GLY A 225 1.05 -28.77 -7.68
N GLN A 226 -0.27 -28.67 -7.62
CA GLN A 226 -0.96 -27.85 -6.64
C GLN A 226 -1.16 -28.65 -5.35
N LEU A 227 -0.57 -28.18 -4.25
CA LEU A 227 -0.78 -28.75 -2.92
C LEU A 227 -2.02 -28.13 -2.26
N ARG A 228 -2.76 -28.94 -1.51
CA ARG A 228 -3.95 -28.54 -0.76
C ARG A 228 -3.75 -28.83 0.71
N GLU A 229 -4.20 -27.91 1.55
CA GLU A 229 -4.18 -28.05 3.00
C GLU A 229 -5.21 -29.10 3.45
N PRO A 230 -4.78 -30.26 3.98
CA PRO A 230 -5.71 -31.25 4.50
C PRO A 230 -6.28 -30.80 5.86
N GLU A 231 -7.54 -31.18 6.09
CA GLU A 231 -8.10 -31.17 7.44
C GLU A 231 -7.54 -32.34 8.25
N ILE A 232 -7.31 -32.09 9.53
CA ILE A 232 -6.79 -33.08 10.47
C ILE A 232 -7.85 -33.35 11.53
N ALA A 233 -7.86 -34.56 12.07
CA ALA A 233 -8.73 -34.94 13.17
C ALA A 233 -8.68 -33.91 14.32
N GLY A 234 -9.84 -33.62 14.91
CA GLY A 234 -9.97 -32.62 15.97
C GLY A 234 -10.02 -31.17 15.52
N GLY A 235 -10.25 -30.90 14.22
CA GLY A 235 -10.42 -29.54 13.68
C GLY A 235 -9.12 -28.77 13.48
N ARG A 236 -7.96 -29.44 13.62
CA ARG A 236 -6.65 -28.87 13.31
C ARG A 236 -6.46 -28.82 11.79
N ARG A 237 -5.66 -27.86 11.32
CA ARG A 237 -5.31 -27.71 9.91
C ARG A 237 -3.80 -27.71 9.72
N LEU A 238 -3.33 -28.42 8.69
CA LEU A 238 -1.96 -28.29 8.21
C LEU A 238 -1.87 -27.07 7.30
N GLN A 239 -1.14 -26.05 7.72
CA GLN A 239 -0.79 -24.93 6.86
C GLN A 239 0.34 -25.33 5.91
N ILE A 240 0.27 -24.89 4.67
CA ILE A 240 1.31 -25.17 3.67
C ILE A 240 1.85 -23.85 3.12
N MET A 241 3.17 -23.66 3.23
CA MET A 241 3.86 -22.51 2.65
C MET A 241 4.72 -22.98 1.47
N VAL A 242 4.42 -22.48 0.26
CA VAL A 242 5.13 -22.90 -0.96
C VAL A 242 5.68 -21.77 -1.81
N GLY A 243 6.74 -22.08 -2.54
CA GLY A 243 7.24 -21.31 -3.68
C GLY A 243 7.34 -19.81 -3.42
N ALA A 244 6.52 -19.03 -4.14
CA ALA A 244 6.53 -17.56 -4.07
C ALA A 244 6.22 -17.00 -2.69
N GLU A 245 5.45 -17.70 -1.84
CA GLU A 245 5.22 -17.23 -0.48
C GLU A 245 6.50 -17.23 0.36
N ILE A 246 7.34 -18.26 0.22
CA ILE A 246 8.61 -18.35 0.95
C ILE A 246 9.51 -17.17 0.54
N ALA A 247 9.58 -16.86 -0.76
CA ALA A 247 10.32 -15.71 -1.26
C ALA A 247 9.77 -14.38 -0.71
N ARG A 248 8.45 -14.22 -0.65
CA ARG A 248 7.81 -13.05 -0.01
C ARG A 248 8.22 -12.89 1.45
N ARG A 249 8.20 -13.98 2.22
CA ARG A 249 8.60 -13.98 3.63
C ARG A 249 10.09 -13.67 3.77
N ALA A 250 10.94 -14.29 2.97
CA ALA A 250 12.38 -14.02 2.95
C ALA A 250 12.68 -12.54 2.66
N ALA A 251 12.02 -11.95 1.67
CA ALA A 251 12.18 -10.54 1.34
C ALA A 251 11.70 -9.63 2.49
N GLY A 252 10.52 -9.90 3.05
CA GLY A 252 9.96 -9.14 4.18
C GLY A 252 10.74 -9.30 5.49
N CYS A 253 11.54 -10.36 5.61
CA CYS A 253 12.42 -10.60 6.74
C CYS A 253 13.87 -10.15 6.47
N ASP A 254 14.16 -9.34 5.45
CA ASP A 254 15.51 -8.87 5.10
C ASP A 254 16.54 -10.00 4.86
N LEU A 255 16.11 -11.10 4.23
CA LEU A 255 16.96 -12.27 3.94
C LEU A 255 17.40 -12.34 2.47
N VAL A 256 17.14 -11.31 1.66
CA VAL A 256 17.50 -11.28 0.23
C VAL A 256 19.00 -11.51 0.01
N GLY A 257 19.85 -10.75 0.70
CA GLY A 257 21.31 -10.90 0.59
C GLY A 257 21.79 -12.28 1.03
N TRP A 258 21.22 -12.80 2.13
CA TRP A 258 21.53 -14.13 2.65
C TRP A 258 21.26 -15.23 1.62
N VAL A 259 20.11 -15.17 0.93
CA VAL A 259 19.76 -16.14 -0.12
C VAL A 259 20.72 -16.02 -1.31
N ILE A 260 21.06 -14.80 -1.74
CA ILE A 260 22.00 -14.57 -2.86
C ILE A 260 23.37 -15.18 -2.56
N ASP A 261 23.85 -15.05 -1.33
CA ASP A 261 25.16 -15.58 -0.95
C ASP A 261 25.19 -17.11 -0.86
N ARG A 262 24.07 -17.74 -0.49
CA ARG A 262 23.96 -19.20 -0.33
C ARG A 262 23.53 -19.94 -1.61
N ALA A 263 22.88 -19.27 -2.55
CA ALA A 263 22.38 -19.89 -3.78
C ALA A 263 23.42 -20.05 -4.91
N ARG A 264 24.71 -19.88 -4.59
CA ARG A 264 25.82 -19.94 -5.55
C ARG A 264 26.03 -21.36 -6.06
#